data_AF-A0A536AGP4-F1
#
_entry.id   AF-A0A536AGP4-F1
#
_cell.length_a   1.000
_cell.length_b   1.000
_cell.length_c   1.000
_cell.angle_alpha   90.00
_cell.angle_beta   90.00
_cell.angle_gamma   90.00
#
_symmetry.space_group_name_H-M   'P 1'
#
loop_
_entity.id
_entity.type
_entity.pdbx_description
1 polymer ?
#
loop_
_entity_poly.entity_id
_entity_poly.type
_entity_poly.pdbx_seq_one_letter_code
_entity_poly.pdbx_strand_id
1 'polypeptide(L)'
;MLVGAVSGPGAFAFGAKIPGVNVAGKTGTAENRPGEAPHGWFVGFAPAENPTVVVAVIVENTAEGGVTAAPLGGQVMRAALGK
;
A
#
# COMPACT_ATOMS: atom_id res chain seq x y z
N MET A 1 -0.33 0.39 14.70
CA MET A 1 -1.61 0.74 14.05
C MET A 1 -1.38 1.01 12.56
N LEU A 2 -2.33 0.65 11.68
CA LEU A 2 -2.15 0.65 10.21
C LEU A 2 -1.90 2.03 9.58
N VAL A 3 -2.52 3.10 10.09
CA VAL A 3 -2.22 4.47 9.65
C VAL A 3 -0.74 4.80 9.88
N GLY A 4 -0.17 4.34 10.99
CA GLY A 4 1.26 4.51 11.30
C GLY A 4 2.18 3.75 10.34
N ALA A 5 1.72 2.65 9.74
CA ALA A 5 2.52 1.93 8.74
C ALA A 5 2.63 2.69 7.40
N VAL A 6 1.74 3.66 7.15
CA VAL A 6 1.78 4.57 5.99
C VAL A 6 2.41 5.92 6.35
N SER A 7 2.04 6.50 7.50
CA SER A 7 2.36 7.89 7.83
C SER A 7 3.28 8.10 9.03
N GLY A 8 3.61 7.04 9.77
CA GLY A 8 4.49 7.13 10.94
C GLY A 8 5.97 7.29 10.57
N PRO A 9 6.82 7.68 11.54
CA PRO A 9 8.27 7.64 11.39
C PRO A 9 8.74 6.23 10.98
N GLY A 10 9.58 6.12 9.94
CA GLY A 10 10.05 4.83 9.44
C GLY A 10 8.98 3.96 8.77
N ALA A 11 7.85 4.54 8.35
CA ALA A 11 6.77 3.83 7.67
C ALA A 11 7.22 3.12 6.39
N PHE A 12 6.95 1.82 6.29
CA PHE A 12 7.27 1.00 5.11
C PHE A 12 6.23 1.12 3.98
N ALA A 13 5.02 1.62 4.28
CA ALA A 13 3.95 1.81 3.30
C ALA A 13 3.80 3.28 2.88
N PHE A 14 4.83 4.10 3.03
CA PHE A 14 4.79 5.55 2.78
C PHE A 14 4.39 5.92 1.33
N GLY A 15 4.60 5.01 0.38
CA GLY A 15 4.15 5.17 -1.01
C GLY A 15 2.63 5.30 -1.15
N ALA A 16 1.85 4.79 -0.19
CA ALA A 16 0.39 4.88 -0.20
C ALA A 16 -0.18 6.21 0.33
N LYS A 17 0.67 7.19 0.68
CA LYS A 17 0.23 8.48 1.23
C LYS A 17 -0.61 9.28 0.22
N ILE A 18 -1.74 9.81 0.69
CA ILE A 18 -2.59 10.75 -0.04
C ILE A 18 -2.71 12.03 0.81
N PRO A 19 -2.30 13.21 0.30
CA PRO A 19 -2.44 14.47 1.01
C PRO A 19 -3.87 14.72 1.49
N GLY A 20 -4.03 15.04 2.77
CA GLY A 20 -5.33 15.33 3.38
C GLY A 20 -6.22 14.10 3.60
N VAL A 21 -5.73 12.87 3.38
CA VAL A 21 -6.47 11.63 3.63
C VAL A 21 -5.64 10.71 4.51
N ASN A 22 -6.20 10.28 5.64
CA ASN A 22 -5.58 9.26 6.45
C ASN A 22 -5.77 7.89 5.78
N VAL A 23 -4.68 7.35 5.26
CA VAL A 23 -4.67 6.01 4.66
C VAL A 23 -4.21 5.01 5.71
N ALA A 24 -5.00 3.97 5.93
CA ALA A 24 -4.62 2.82 6.74
C ALA A 24 -4.25 1.67 5.82
N GLY A 25 -3.02 1.18 5.90
CA GLY A 25 -2.59 0.08 5.02
C GLY A 25 -1.34 -0.62 5.49
N LYS A 26 -1.04 -1.74 4.85
CA LYS A 26 0.14 -2.54 5.12
C LYS A 26 0.72 -3.10 3.84
N THR A 27 2.04 -3.17 3.82
CA THR A 27 2.83 -3.81 2.79
C THR A 27 3.25 -5.20 3.21
N GLY A 28 3.50 -6.05 2.23
CA GLY A 28 4.25 -7.27 2.41
C GLY A 28 5.04 -7.64 1.16
N THR A 29 5.88 -8.64 1.34
CA THR A 29 6.66 -9.27 0.28
C THR A 29 6.42 -10.77 0.44
N ALA A 30 5.98 -11.43 -0.63
CA ALA A 30 5.78 -12.87 -0.65
C ALA A 30 6.93 -13.50 -1.43
N GLU A 31 7.63 -14.45 -0.82
CA GLU A 31 8.64 -15.24 -1.53
C GLU A 31 7.98 -16.03 -2.67
N ASN A 32 8.70 -16.17 -3.77
CA ASN A 32 8.30 -16.96 -4.93
C ASN A 32 9.19 -18.21 -5.02
N ARG A 33 9.03 -19.01 -6.09
CA ARG A 33 9.84 -20.19 -6.37
C ARG A 33 11.35 -19.86 -6.30
N PRO A 34 12.19 -20.81 -5.88
CA PRO A 34 13.63 -20.60 -5.83
C PRO A 34 14.19 -20.05 -7.15
N GLY A 35 14.88 -18.92 -7.09
CA GLY A 35 15.47 -18.25 -8.26
C GLY A 35 14.56 -17.25 -8.96
N GLU A 36 13.29 -17.13 -8.57
CA GLU A 36 12.38 -16.10 -9.07
C GLU A 36 12.31 -14.89 -8.11
N ALA A 37 12.03 -13.70 -8.66
CA ALA A 37 11.80 -12.51 -7.85
C ALA A 37 10.53 -12.68 -6.98
N PRO A 38 10.50 -12.12 -5.76
CA PRO A 38 9.33 -12.21 -4.89
C PRO A 38 8.14 -11.41 -5.47
N HIS A 39 6.99 -11.47 -4.82
CA HIS A 39 5.85 -10.61 -5.13
C HIS A 39 5.75 -9.48 -4.12
N GLY A 40 5.55 -8.26 -4.60
CA GLY A 40 5.27 -7.10 -3.75
C GLY A 40 3.77 -6.93 -3.60
N TRP A 41 3.28 -6.74 -2.38
CA TRP A 41 1.85 -6.51 -2.17
C TRP A 41 1.55 -5.43 -1.15
N PHE A 42 0.37 -4.84 -1.31
CA PHE A 42 -0.18 -3.81 -0.44
C PHE A 42 -1.68 -4.01 -0.30
N VAL A 43 -2.19 -3.83 0.91
CA VAL A 43 -3.63 -3.73 1.17
C VAL A 43 -3.88 -2.52 2.07
N GLY A 44 -4.92 -1.76 1.77
CA GLY A 44 -5.34 -0.66 2.64
C GLY A 44 -6.75 -0.18 2.37
N PHE A 45 -7.18 0.74 3.21
CA PHE A 45 -8.47 1.41 3.12
C PHE A 45 -8.33 2.88 3.48
N ALA A 46 -9.22 3.70 2.93
CA ALA A 46 -9.23 5.14 3.15
C ALA A 46 -10.64 5.74 2.96
N PRO A 47 -10.95 6.89 3.59
CA PRO A 47 -10.25 7.47 4.74
C PRO A 47 -10.30 6.52 5.96
N ALA A 48 -9.28 6.53 6.82
CA ALA A 48 -9.17 5.57 7.93
C ALA A 48 -10.29 5.74 8.97
N GLU A 49 -10.81 6.96 9.14
CA GLU A 49 -11.82 7.31 10.13
C GLU A 49 -13.24 6.92 9.70
N ASN A 50 -13.50 6.94 8.39
CA ASN A 50 -14.77 6.54 7.78
C ASN A 50 -14.50 5.90 6.41
N PRO A 51 -14.11 4.62 6.37
CA PRO A 51 -13.63 3.98 5.15
C PRO A 51 -14.69 3.90 4.06
N THR A 52 -14.35 4.34 2.84
CA THR A 52 -15.22 4.28 1.67
C THR A 52 -14.60 3.55 0.48
N VAL A 53 -13.27 3.40 0.47
CA VAL A 53 -12.53 2.60 -0.51
C VAL A 53 -11.59 1.60 0.18
N VAL A 54 -11.50 0.41 -0.38
CA VAL A 54 -10.50 -0.62 -0.06
C VAL A 54 -9.77 -0.98 -1.35
N VAL A 55 -8.45 -1.10 -1.29
CA VAL A 55 -7.63 -1.55 -2.43
C VAL A 55 -6.64 -2.60 -1.95
N ALA A 56 -6.53 -3.67 -2.72
CA ALA A 56 -5.45 -4.65 -2.62
C ALA A 56 -4.69 -4.69 -3.96
N VAL A 57 -3.37 -4.63 -3.90
CA VAL A 57 -2.47 -4.69 -5.06
C VAL A 57 -1.47 -5.81 -4.82
N ILE A 58 -1.32 -6.67 -5.83
CA ILE A 58 -0.20 -7.61 -5.95
C ILE A 58 0.52 -7.25 -7.24
N VAL A 59 1.83 -7.12 -7.14
CA VAL A 59 2.74 -7.03 -8.27
C VAL A 59 3.58 -8.29 -8.24
N GLU A 60 3.50 -9.09 -9.29
CA GLU A 60 4.26 -10.33 -9.41
C GLU A 60 5.71 -10.04 -9.80
N ASN A 61 6.61 -10.94 -9.41
CA ASN A 61 8.03 -10.96 -9.80
C ASN A 61 8.75 -9.60 -9.70
N THR A 62 8.63 -8.95 -8.55
CA THR A 62 9.13 -7.59 -8.31
C THR A 62 9.85 -7.47 -6.96
N ALA A 63 10.19 -6.23 -6.58
CA ALA A 63 10.77 -5.89 -5.28
C ALA A 63 9.72 -5.81 -4.15
N GLU A 64 10.16 -5.45 -2.94
CA GLU A 64 9.31 -5.35 -1.75
C GLU A 64 8.06 -4.48 -1.94
N GLY A 65 6.95 -4.87 -1.30
CA GLY A 65 5.65 -4.23 -1.50
C GLY A 65 5.60 -2.74 -1.13
N GLY A 66 6.52 -2.26 -0.28
CA GLY A 66 6.62 -0.84 0.07
C GLY A 66 7.09 0.05 -1.07
N VAL A 67 7.95 -0.48 -1.95
CA VAL A 67 8.52 0.25 -3.09
C VAL A 67 7.65 0.10 -4.32
N THR A 68 6.93 -1.03 -4.45
CA THR A 68 6.20 -1.41 -5.66
C THR A 68 4.69 -1.24 -5.50
N ALA A 69 4.07 -2.05 -4.65
CA ALA A 69 2.62 -2.14 -4.51
C ALA A 69 1.98 -0.97 -3.75
N ALA A 70 2.64 -0.42 -2.72
CA ALA A 70 2.09 0.69 -1.93
C ALA A 70 1.87 1.98 -2.76
N PRO A 71 2.83 2.45 -3.60
CA PRO A 71 2.59 3.57 -4.51
C PRO A 71 1.39 3.36 -5.43
N LEU A 72 1.25 2.16 -6.02
CA LEU A 72 0.13 1.83 -6.89
C LEU A 72 -1.20 1.83 -6.13
N GLY A 73 -1.22 1.25 -4.93
CA GLY A 73 -2.40 1.27 -4.06
C GLY A 73 -2.84 2.69 -3.71
N GLY A 74 -1.89 3.57 -3.39
CA GLY A 74 -2.15 4.99 -3.14
C GLY A 74 -2.72 5.73 -4.35
N GLN A 75 -2.23 5.45 -5.56
CA GLN A 75 -2.75 6.04 -6.80
C GLN A 75 -4.20 5.61 -7.07
N VAL A 76 -4.50 4.31 -6.94
CA VAL A 76 -5.86 3.79 -7.14
C VAL A 76 -6.83 4.36 -6.10
N MET A 77 -6.44 4.38 -4.82
CA MET A 77 -7.27 4.99 -3.77
C MET A 77 -7.51 6.47 -4.02
N ARG A 78 -6.48 7.22 -4.43
CA ARG A 78 -6.60 8.65 -4.75
C ARG A 78 -7.63 8.88 -5.86
N ALA A 79 -7.53 8.11 -6.94
CA ALA A 79 -8.46 8.20 -8.05
C ALA A 79 -9.90 7.87 -7.61
N ALA A 80 -10.09 6.79 -6.83
CA ALA A 80 -11.39 6.38 -6.32
C ALA A 80 -12.02 7.42 -5.36
N LEU A 81 -11.19 8.18 -4.63
CA LEU A 81 -11.63 9.23 -3.71
C LEU A 81 -11.81 10.61 -4.38
N GLY A 82 -11.46 10.76 -5.66
CA GLY A 82 -11.49 12.03 -6.38
C GLY A 82 -10.52 13.08 -5.82
N LYS A 83 -9.28 12.68 -5.53
CA LYS A 83 -8.22 13.49 -4.90
C LYS A 83 -6.95 13.61 -5.75
#